data_AF-A0AAW6YQB6-F1
#
_entry.id   AF-A0AAW6YQB6-F1
#
_cell.length_a   1.000
_cell.length_b   1.000
_cell.length_c   1.000
_cell.angle_alpha   90.00
_cell.angle_beta   90.00
_cell.angle_gamma   90.00
#
_symmetry.space_group_name_H-M   'P 1'
#
loop_
_entity.id
_entity.type
_entity.pdbx_description
1 polymer ?
#
loop_
_entity_poly.entity_id
_entity_poly.type
_entity_poly.pdbx_seq_one_letter_code
_entity_poly.pdbx_strand_id
1 'polypeptide(L)'
;MGLERIASVLQETPTNFETDLLFPLIKEVEKLSDGKKYGESKETDTAMKVIADHIRAVSFAVGDNALPSNEDRGYILRRLIRRS
;
A
#
# COMPACT_ATOMS: atom_id res chain seq x y z
N MET A 1 -12.61 -8.76 -13.23
CA MET A 1 -12.29 -9.20 -11.85
C MET A 1 -10.91 -8.64 -11.48
N GLY A 2 -10.68 -8.22 -10.23
CA GLY A 2 -9.39 -7.65 -9.82
C GLY A 2 -8.36 -8.72 -9.45
N LEU A 3 -7.11 -8.55 -9.89
CA LEU A 3 -6.03 -9.53 -9.71
C LEU A 3 -5.80 -9.86 -8.23
N GLU A 4 -5.69 -8.84 -7.39
CA GLU A 4 -5.43 -8.98 -5.96
C GLU A 4 -6.52 -9.79 -5.25
N ARG A 5 -7.75 -9.69 -5.74
CA ARG A 5 -8.90 -10.43 -5.21
C ARG A 5 -8.94 -11.88 -5.68
N ILE A 6 -8.51 -12.15 -6.91
CA ILE A 6 -8.37 -13.53 -7.39
C ILE A 6 -7.22 -14.21 -6.63
N ALA A 7 -6.10 -13.50 -6.47
CA ALA A 7 -4.94 -13.99 -5.73
C ALA A 7 -5.29 -14.37 -4.28
N SER A 8 -6.05 -13.53 -3.56
CA SER A 8 -6.44 -13.85 -2.17
C SER A 8 -7.32 -15.09 -2.05
N VAL A 9 -8.22 -15.32 -3.02
CA VAL A 9 -9.03 -16.55 -3.06
C VAL A 9 -8.17 -17.77 -3.37
N LEU A 10 -7.26 -17.69 -4.36
CA LEU A 10 -6.42 -18.83 -4.75
C LEU A 10 -5.34 -19.19 -3.71
N GLN A 11 -4.86 -18.21 -2.98
CA GLN A 11 -3.84 -18.38 -1.93
C GLN A 11 -4.46 -18.58 -0.53
N GLU A 12 -5.79 -18.59 -0.44
CA GLU A 12 -6.54 -18.73 0.81
C GLU A 12 -6.16 -17.69 1.88
N THR A 13 -5.84 -16.46 1.47
CA THR A 13 -5.47 -15.38 2.39
C THR A 13 -6.72 -14.62 2.85
N PRO A 14 -6.75 -14.12 4.10
CA PRO A 14 -7.94 -13.48 4.65
C PRO A 14 -8.20 -12.09 4.03
N THR A 15 -7.18 -11.45 3.46
CA THR A 15 -7.32 -10.16 2.77
C THR A 15 -6.38 -10.07 1.55
N ASN A 16 -6.70 -9.17 0.62
CA ASN A 16 -5.85 -8.87 -0.54
C ASN A 16 -4.41 -8.48 -0.13
N PHE A 17 -4.25 -7.84 1.04
CA PHE A 17 -2.97 -7.37 1.56
C PHE A 17 -2.03 -8.48 2.01
N GLU A 18 -2.55 -9.68 2.24
CA GLU A 18 -1.78 -10.82 2.73
C GLU A 18 -1.39 -11.79 1.61
N THR A 19 -1.66 -11.42 0.36
CA THR A 19 -1.15 -12.12 -0.82
C THR A 19 0.34 -11.85 -1.03
N ASP A 20 0.99 -12.71 -1.79
CA ASP A 20 2.36 -12.51 -2.27
C ASP A 20 2.58 -11.18 -3.02
N LEU A 21 1.54 -10.60 -3.62
CA LEU A 21 1.60 -9.31 -4.32
C LEU A 21 1.78 -8.10 -3.41
N LEU A 22 1.30 -8.17 -2.16
CA LEU A 22 1.17 -7.00 -1.27
C LEU A 22 1.89 -7.19 0.07
N PHE A 23 1.91 -8.41 0.60
CA PHE A 23 2.49 -8.69 1.91
C PHE A 23 3.99 -8.36 2.01
N PRO A 24 4.82 -8.55 0.95
CA PRO A 24 6.21 -8.12 1.00
C PRO A 24 6.38 -6.61 1.28
N LEU A 25 5.49 -5.76 0.75
CA LEU A 25 5.53 -4.33 1.03
C LEU A 25 5.18 -4.03 2.48
N ILE A 26 4.18 -4.72 3.04
CA ILE A 26 3.84 -4.61 4.47
C ILE A 26 5.05 -5.01 5.34
N LYS A 27 5.78 -6.06 4.95
CA LYS A 27 6.99 -6.50 5.66
C LYS A 27 8.12 -5.48 5.60
N GLU A 28 8.29 -4.77 4.48
CA GLU A 28 9.25 -3.67 4.42
C GLU A 28 8.82 -2.47 5.26
N VAL A 29 7.52 -2.12 5.26
CA VAL A 29 7.01 -1.07 6.15
C VAL A 29 7.20 -1.43 7.61
N GLU A 30 6.92 -2.69 8.00
CA GLU A 30 7.14 -3.22 9.34
C GLU A 30 8.60 -3.01 9.79
N LYS A 31 9.58 -3.36 8.95
CA LYS A 31 11.01 -3.15 9.23
C LYS A 31 11.39 -1.68 9.46
N LEU A 32 10.70 -0.76 8.80
CA LEU A 32 10.97 0.68 8.88
C LEU A 32 10.21 1.38 10.02
N SER A 33 9.35 0.66 10.75
CA SER A 33 8.35 1.26 11.65
C SER A 33 8.75 1.34 13.12
N ASP A 34 10.06 1.43 13.42
CA ASP A 34 10.61 1.56 14.78
C ASP A 34 10.05 0.55 15.79
N GLY A 35 9.97 -0.72 15.38
CA GLY A 35 9.61 -1.84 16.25
C GLY A 35 8.11 -2.18 16.30
N LYS A 36 7.25 -1.46 15.58
CA LYS A 36 5.84 -1.85 15.42
C LYS A 36 5.72 -3.11 14.58
N LYS A 37 4.76 -3.98 14.93
CA LYS A 37 4.53 -5.24 14.21
C LYS A 37 3.16 -5.32 13.55
N TYR A 38 3.13 -5.95 12.37
CA TYR A 38 1.88 -6.30 11.73
C TYR A 38 1.18 -7.41 12.52
N GLY A 39 -0.11 -7.21 12.82
CA GLY A 39 -0.94 -8.06 13.65
C GLY A 39 -0.98 -7.67 15.13
N GLU A 40 -0.22 -6.66 15.56
CA GLU A 40 -0.16 -6.23 16.96
C GLU A 40 -1.36 -5.35 17.35
N SER A 41 -1.80 -4.48 16.44
CA SER A 41 -2.99 -3.65 16.65
C SER A 41 -3.65 -3.29 15.32
N LYS A 42 -4.98 -3.20 15.33
CA LYS A 42 -5.75 -2.82 14.13
C LYS A 42 -5.34 -1.46 13.57
N GLU A 43 -4.95 -0.53 14.43
CA GLU A 43 -4.49 0.80 14.02
C GLU A 43 -3.18 0.71 13.24
N THR A 44 -2.20 -0.03 13.78
CA THR A 44 -0.91 -0.26 13.12
C THR A 44 -1.08 -1.02 11.81
N ASP A 45 -1.92 -2.05 11.80
CA ASP A 45 -2.22 -2.83 10.59
C ASP A 45 -2.85 -1.96 9.51
N THR A 46 -3.77 -1.08 9.89
CA THR A 46 -4.41 -0.15 8.96
C THR A 46 -3.39 0.82 8.39
N ALA A 47 -2.50 1.40 9.21
CA ALA A 47 -1.45 2.28 8.75
C ALA A 47 -0.49 1.58 7.77
N MET A 48 -0.02 0.37 8.11
CA MET A 48 0.87 -0.41 7.24
C MET A 48 0.20 -0.77 5.91
N LYS A 49 -1.08 -1.14 5.92
CA LYS A 49 -1.87 -1.40 4.70
C LYS A 49 -2.03 -0.13 3.84
N VAL A 50 -2.28 1.01 4.45
CA VAL A 50 -2.39 2.31 3.75
C VAL A 50 -1.06 2.66 3.07
N ILE A 51 0.06 2.51 3.77
CA ILE A 51 1.39 2.78 3.20
C ILE A 51 1.68 1.83 2.03
N ALA A 52 1.44 0.53 2.19
CA ALA A 52 1.68 -0.47 1.14
C ALA A 52 0.86 -0.20 -0.13
N ASP A 53 -0.42 0.20 0.02
CA ASP A 53 -1.30 0.56 -1.10
C ASP A 53 -0.85 1.86 -1.79
N HIS A 54 -0.59 2.91 -0.99
CA HIS A 54 -0.18 4.20 -1.52
C HIS A 54 1.17 4.14 -2.26
N ILE A 55 2.16 3.38 -1.76
CA ILE A 55 3.46 3.24 -2.44
C ILE A 55 3.25 2.66 -3.84
N ARG A 56 2.43 1.62 -4.01
CA ARG A 56 2.11 1.08 -5.34
C ARG A 56 1.50 2.14 -6.24
N ALA A 57 0.45 2.81 -5.77
CA ALA A 57 -0.23 3.83 -6.54
C ALA A 57 0.71 4.97 -6.97
N VAL A 58 1.58 5.43 -6.05
CA VAL A 58 2.55 6.49 -6.31
C VAL A 58 3.62 6.02 -7.28
N SER A 59 4.20 4.83 -7.09
CA SER A 59 5.24 4.29 -7.96
C SER A 59 4.77 4.12 -9.39
N PHE A 60 3.58 3.55 -9.61
CA PHE A 60 3.01 3.43 -10.96
C PHE A 60 2.70 4.79 -11.57
N ALA A 61 2.06 5.70 -10.81
CA ALA A 61 1.74 7.04 -11.32
C ALA A 61 3.00 7.82 -11.73
N VAL A 62 4.06 7.78 -10.93
CA VAL A 62 5.35 8.41 -11.28
C VAL A 62 5.99 7.73 -12.48
N GLY A 63 5.93 6.39 -12.57
CA GLY A 63 6.38 5.64 -13.75
C GLY A 63 5.67 6.05 -15.05
N ASP A 64 4.39 6.41 -14.94
CA ASP A 64 3.56 6.94 -16.04
C ASP A 64 3.71 8.46 -16.24
N ASN A 65 4.75 9.08 -15.67
CA ASN A 65 5.05 10.52 -15.73
C ASN A 65 4.00 11.45 -15.08
N ALA A 66 3.20 10.96 -14.13
CA ALA A 66 2.45 11.84 -13.24
C ALA A 66 3.35 12.35 -12.11
N LEU A 67 3.52 13.67 -12.02
CA LEU A 67 4.33 14.30 -10.97
C LEU A 67 3.44 14.98 -9.92
N PRO A 68 3.86 15.01 -8.63
CA PRO A 68 3.13 15.73 -7.60
C PRO A 68 3.02 17.22 -7.93
N SER A 69 1.81 17.78 -7.84
CA SER A 69 1.53 19.19 -8.15
C SER A 69 0.46 19.74 -7.21
N ASN A 70 0.09 21.02 -7.37
CA ASN A 70 -1.00 21.63 -6.62
C ASN A 70 -2.37 21.40 -7.27
N GLU A 71 -2.43 20.77 -8.45
CA GLU A 71 -3.63 20.71 -9.30
C GLU A 71 -3.87 19.29 -9.87
N ASP A 72 -5.11 18.98 -10.23
CA ASP A 72 -5.52 17.76 -10.93
C ASP A 72 -4.95 16.45 -10.32
N ARG A 73 -4.47 15.54 -11.19
CA ARG A 73 -3.87 14.25 -10.81
C ARG A 73 -2.61 14.41 -9.96
N GLY A 74 -1.88 15.51 -10.14
CA GLY A 74 -0.69 15.80 -9.34
C GLY A 74 -1.03 16.17 -7.89
N TYR A 75 -2.18 16.83 -7.66
CA TYR A 75 -2.69 17.09 -6.32
C TYR A 75 -3.07 15.79 -5.60
N ILE A 76 -3.74 14.87 -6.30
CA ILE A 76 -4.10 13.56 -5.75
C ILE A 76 -2.84 12.77 -5.38
N LEU A 77 -1.85 12.73 -6.27
CA LEU A 77 -0.59 12.04 -6.02
C LEU A 77 0.13 12.61 -4.79
N ARG A 78 0.19 13.94 -4.67
CA ARG A 78 0.73 14.62 -3.48
C ARG A 78 -0.02 14.23 -2.21
N ARG A 79 -1.34 14.13 -2.28
CA ARG A 79 -2.18 13.76 -1.13
C ARG A 79 -1.92 12.33 -0.65
N LEU A 80 -1.72 11.39 -1.57
CA LEU A 80 -1.35 10.00 -1.24
C LEU A 80 0.01 9.96 -0.52
N ILE A 81 1.02 10.66 -1.05
CA ILE A 81 2.35 10.74 -0.45
C ILE A 81 2.27 11.32 0.97
N ARG A 82 1.50 12.40 1.19
CA ARG A 82 1.39 13.06 2.49
C ARG A 82 0.55 12.30 3.54
N ARG A 83 -0.25 11.33 3.11
CA ARG A 83 -1.11 10.52 4.00
C ARG A 83 -0.43 9.22 4.44
N SER A 84 0.62 8.81 3.73
CA SER A 84 1.40 7.60 4.02
C SER A 84 2.27 7.82 5.25
#